data_AF-A0A6I3IXN8-F1
#
_entry.id   AF-A0A6I3IXN8-F1
#
_cell.length_a   1.000
_cell.length_b   1.000
_cell.length_c   1.000
_cell.angle_alpha   90.00
_cell.angle_beta   90.00
_cell.angle_gamma   90.00
#
_symmetry.space_group_name_H-M   'P 1'
#
loop_
_entity.id
_entity.type
_entity.pdbx_description
1 polymer ?
#
loop_
_entity_poly.entity_id
_entity_poly.type
_entity_poly.pdbx_seq_one_letter_code
_entity_poly.pdbx_strand_id
1 'polypeptide(L)'
;MTSVADVADTAPTTTSGGSGTAEQGLRADNLALAQIVEQTVEALIGAIGAADATAFGQAHADLATWCQFELVPSAVAKEQVLYPRAAQVAEASLLVQGLVADHRVIAGLVDAVNAAQDAAQLAGDAQALRVLLRAHLAKEDQLLAGLLEAQDGAAEAYAETRRAADALAQQYAANVAADVEASHAQPTGGCGSGGGCGGCGSGGGCGAADDARTDEERAADRAAVTVTRVD
;
A
#
# COMPACT_ATOMS: atom_id res chain seq x y z
N MET A 1 -0.27 -47.57 34.40
CA MET A 1 0.99 -46.81 34.18
C MET A 1 1.23 -46.84 32.68
N THR A 2 1.04 -45.80 31.88
CA THR A 2 1.10 -44.33 32.08
C THR A 2 0.27 -43.68 30.97
N SER A 3 -0.87 -43.08 31.31
CA SER A 3 -1.20 -41.64 31.18
C SER A 3 -0.89 -40.99 29.83
N VAL A 4 -1.95 -40.69 29.08
CA VAL A 4 -2.01 -39.73 27.97
C VAL A 4 -2.03 -38.33 28.60
N ALA A 5 -0.98 -37.54 28.41
CA ALA A 5 -0.95 -36.12 28.75
C ALA A 5 0.05 -35.37 27.85
N ASP A 6 -0.37 -34.18 27.45
CA ASP A 6 0.37 -33.08 26.82
C ASP A 6 0.82 -33.21 25.36
N VAL A 7 -0.14 -33.03 24.46
CA VAL A 7 0.09 -32.24 23.24
C VAL A 7 -0.19 -30.78 23.63
N ALA A 8 0.84 -30.11 24.14
CA ALA A 8 0.81 -28.68 24.34
C ALA A 8 0.97 -27.99 22.98
N ASP A 9 -0.12 -27.34 22.59
CA ASP A 9 -0.25 -26.18 21.72
C ASP A 9 1.04 -25.34 21.66
N THR A 10 1.74 -25.36 20.53
CA THR A 10 2.83 -24.43 20.23
C THR A 10 2.31 -23.38 19.27
N ALA A 11 1.44 -22.52 19.80
CA ALA A 11 1.18 -21.23 19.18
C ALA A 11 2.52 -20.47 19.04
N PRO A 12 2.78 -19.80 17.90
CA PRO A 12 3.94 -18.95 17.77
C PRO A 12 3.83 -17.85 18.82
N THR A 13 4.76 -17.88 19.77
CA THR A 13 4.89 -16.85 20.79
C THR A 13 5.25 -15.56 20.07
N THR A 14 4.26 -14.68 19.91
CA THR A 14 4.51 -13.28 19.55
C THR A 14 5.43 -12.71 20.61
N THR A 15 6.70 -12.53 20.28
CA THR A 15 7.67 -11.83 21.13
C THR A 15 7.14 -10.42 21.35
N SER A 16 6.51 -10.20 22.50
CA SER A 16 6.11 -8.88 22.94
C SER A 16 7.36 -8.10 23.38
N GLY A 17 7.45 -6.85 22.93
CA GLY A 17 8.25 -5.80 23.54
C GLY A 17 9.76 -6.00 23.49
N GLY A 18 10.37 -5.77 22.33
CA GLY A 18 11.80 -5.45 22.29
C GLY A 18 12.05 -4.18 23.11
N SER A 19 12.80 -4.30 24.21
CA SER A 19 13.37 -3.21 24.99
C SER A 19 14.48 -2.48 24.22
N GLY A 20 14.16 -2.06 22.99
CA GLY A 20 15.03 -1.29 22.11
C GLY A 20 14.75 0.20 22.21
N THR A 21 15.75 1.01 21.89
CA THR A 21 15.60 2.46 21.80
C THR A 21 14.74 2.86 20.60
N ALA A 22 14.25 4.11 20.56
CA ALA A 22 13.48 4.60 19.41
C ALA A 22 14.34 4.57 18.13
N GLU A 23 15.63 4.93 18.26
CA GLU A 23 16.59 4.85 17.16
C GLU A 23 16.74 3.42 16.63
N GLN A 24 16.90 2.43 17.52
CA GLN A 24 17.08 1.03 17.12
C GLN A 24 15.82 0.49 16.43
N GLY A 25 14.65 0.80 16.99
CA GLY A 25 13.37 0.40 16.40
C GLY A 25 13.19 0.98 15.01
N LEU A 26 13.33 2.31 14.86
CA LEU A 26 13.16 2.99 13.58
C LEU A 26 14.11 2.43 12.52
N ARG A 27 15.38 2.20 12.86
CA ARG A 27 16.35 1.61 11.93
C ARG A 27 16.02 0.16 11.54
N ALA A 28 15.50 -0.63 12.48
CA ALA A 28 15.11 -2.00 12.17
C ALA A 28 13.94 -2.03 11.18
N ASP A 29 12.96 -1.15 11.34
CA ASP A 29 11.83 -1.01 10.44
C ASP A 29 12.23 -0.49 9.07
N ASN A 30 13.09 0.54 9.05
CA ASN A 30 13.62 1.08 7.82
C ASN A 30 14.44 0.03 7.05
N LEU A 31 15.23 -0.79 7.76
CA LEU A 31 15.92 -1.91 7.15
C LEU A 31 14.94 -2.94 6.56
N ALA A 32 13.86 -3.28 7.26
CA ALA A 32 12.85 -4.21 6.76
C ALA A 32 12.18 -3.67 5.48
N LEU A 33 11.76 -2.40 5.47
CA LEU A 33 11.19 -1.76 4.29
C LEU A 33 12.17 -1.75 3.11
N ALA A 34 13.43 -1.41 3.37
CA ALA A 34 14.48 -1.42 2.35
C ALA A 34 14.72 -2.83 1.78
N GLN A 35 14.70 -3.87 2.62
CA GLN A 35 14.87 -5.25 2.17
C GLN A 35 13.70 -5.72 1.31
N ILE A 36 12.46 -5.39 1.68
CA ILE A 36 11.29 -5.85 0.93
C ILE A 36 11.20 -5.14 -0.43
N VAL A 37 11.46 -3.83 -0.51
CA VAL A 37 11.46 -3.13 -1.80
C VAL A 37 12.54 -3.66 -2.74
N GLU A 38 13.72 -4.02 -2.21
CA GLU A 38 14.77 -4.65 -3.03
C GLU A 38 14.32 -6.00 -3.58
N GLN A 39 13.79 -6.87 -2.72
CA GLN A 39 13.36 -8.22 -3.10
C GLN A 39 12.22 -8.21 -4.12
N THR A 40 11.18 -7.41 -3.88
CA THR A 40 9.98 -7.36 -4.74
C THR A 40 10.29 -6.75 -6.10
N VAL A 41 11.10 -5.69 -6.15
CA VAL A 41 11.52 -5.06 -7.42
C VAL A 41 12.48 -5.94 -8.20
N GLU A 42 13.41 -6.64 -7.54
CA GLU A 42 14.29 -7.62 -8.21
C GLU A 42 13.50 -8.78 -8.81
N ALA A 43 12.53 -9.33 -8.07
CA ALA A 43 11.65 -10.39 -8.57
C ALA A 43 10.85 -9.93 -9.79
N LEU A 44 10.28 -8.72 -9.74
CA LEU A 44 9.53 -8.11 -10.84
C LEU A 44 10.39 -7.93 -12.09
N ILE A 45 11.56 -7.28 -11.95
CA ILE A 45 12.47 -7.06 -13.10
C ILE A 45 12.99 -8.39 -13.64
N GLY A 46 13.27 -9.36 -12.78
CA GLY A 46 13.67 -10.71 -13.17
C GLY A 46 12.61 -11.43 -14.00
N ALA A 47 11.34 -11.36 -13.59
CA ALA A 47 10.23 -11.94 -14.32
C ALA A 47 10.00 -11.29 -15.69
N ILE A 48 10.14 -9.96 -15.76
CA ILE A 48 10.09 -9.21 -17.03
C ILE A 48 11.21 -9.68 -17.97
N GLY A 49 12.45 -9.76 -17.46
CA GLY A 49 13.61 -10.19 -18.25
C GLY A 49 13.52 -11.64 -18.74
N ALA A 50 12.86 -12.51 -17.97
CA ALA A 50 12.60 -13.90 -18.35
C ALA A 50 11.39 -14.09 -19.28
N ALA A 51 10.60 -13.03 -19.51
CA ALA A 51 9.30 -13.10 -20.19
C ALA A 51 8.33 -14.13 -19.57
N ASP A 52 8.38 -14.30 -18.24
CA ASP A 52 7.50 -15.20 -17.49
C ASP A 52 6.26 -14.43 -17.01
N ALA A 53 5.14 -14.61 -17.72
CA ALA A 53 3.89 -13.90 -17.43
C ALA A 53 3.29 -14.24 -16.05
N THR A 54 3.47 -15.48 -15.58
CA THR A 54 2.94 -15.90 -14.28
C THR A 54 3.76 -15.31 -13.16
N ALA A 55 5.09 -15.41 -13.25
CA ALA A 55 5.99 -14.80 -12.27
C ALA A 55 5.85 -13.27 -12.26
N PHE A 56 5.63 -12.65 -13.43
CA PHE A 56 5.38 -11.22 -13.56
C PHE A 56 4.12 -10.80 -12.80
N GLY A 57 2.99 -11.47 -13.05
CA GLY A 57 1.73 -11.16 -12.37
C GLY A 57 1.84 -11.30 -10.85
N GLN A 58 2.52 -12.35 -10.37
CA GLN A 58 2.76 -12.54 -8.95
C GLN A 58 3.64 -11.44 -8.36
N ALA A 59 4.78 -11.15 -8.98
CA ALA A 59 5.71 -10.13 -8.48
C ALA A 59 5.10 -8.73 -8.47
N HIS A 60 4.27 -8.40 -9.47
CA HIS A 60 3.53 -7.13 -9.49
C HIS A 60 2.52 -7.07 -8.35
N ALA A 61 1.73 -8.14 -8.15
CA ALA A 61 0.76 -8.22 -7.06
C ALA A 61 1.43 -8.14 -5.67
N ASP A 62 2.58 -8.79 -5.49
CA ASP A 62 3.35 -8.76 -4.25
C ASP A 62 3.86 -7.34 -3.95
N LEU A 63 4.42 -6.65 -4.95
CA LEU A 63 4.86 -5.26 -4.81
C LEU A 63 3.68 -4.33 -4.47
N ALA A 64 2.56 -4.44 -5.19
CA ALA A 64 1.37 -3.62 -4.96
C ALA A 64 0.78 -3.84 -3.55
N THR A 65 0.68 -5.10 -3.14
CA THR A 65 0.20 -5.51 -1.80
C THR A 65 1.09 -4.93 -0.72
N TRP A 66 2.41 -5.10 -0.83
CA TRP A 66 3.35 -4.55 0.14
C TRP A 66 3.28 -3.01 0.22
N CYS A 67 3.19 -2.33 -0.93
CA CYS A 67 3.01 -0.88 -0.96
C CYS A 67 1.77 -0.44 -0.19
N GLN A 68 0.64 -1.14 -0.39
CA GLN A 68 -0.65 -0.81 0.20
C GLN A 68 -0.72 -1.10 1.70
N PHE A 69 -0.21 -2.24 2.15
CA PHE A 69 -0.42 -2.72 3.52
C PHE A 69 0.76 -2.46 4.47
N GLU A 70 1.93 -2.12 3.96
CA GLU A 70 3.11 -1.86 4.79
C GLU A 70 3.70 -0.47 4.55
N LEU A 71 4.08 -0.15 3.31
CA LEU A 71 4.78 1.10 3.00
C LEU A 71 3.93 2.34 3.30
N VAL A 72 2.72 2.41 2.72
CA VAL A 72 1.84 3.57 2.87
C VAL A 72 1.38 3.75 4.33
N PRO A 73 0.89 2.72 5.05
CA PRO A 73 0.57 2.84 6.47
C PRO A 73 1.74 3.32 7.33
N SER A 74 2.95 2.83 7.08
CA SER A 74 4.16 3.27 7.80
C SER A 74 4.45 4.76 7.57
N ALA A 75 4.41 5.21 6.31
CA ALA A 75 4.62 6.62 5.96
C ALA A 75 3.58 7.54 6.64
N VAL A 76 2.30 7.19 6.56
CA VAL A 76 1.21 7.96 7.17
C VAL A 76 1.35 8.01 8.69
N ALA A 77 1.66 6.88 9.34
CA ALA A 77 1.85 6.85 10.78
C ALA A 77 3.03 7.74 11.23
N LYS A 78 4.15 7.71 10.51
CA LYS A 78 5.30 8.57 10.77
C LYS A 78 4.92 10.05 10.66
N GLU A 79 4.17 10.44 9.64
CA GLU A 79 3.68 11.82 9.46
C GLU A 79 2.73 12.26 10.57
N GLN A 80 1.85 11.38 11.05
CA GLN A 80 0.86 11.71 12.07
C GLN A 80 1.44 11.76 13.49
N VAL A 81 2.46 10.94 13.77
CA VAL A 81 2.91 10.70 15.15
C VAL A 81 4.36 11.13 15.39
N LEU A 82 5.28 10.70 14.52
CA LEU A 82 6.72 10.82 14.76
C LEU A 82 7.27 12.17 14.30
N TYR A 83 6.95 12.55 13.06
CA TYR A 83 7.43 13.77 12.44
C TYR A 83 6.97 15.07 13.13
N PRO A 84 5.74 15.18 13.67
CA PRO A 84 5.33 16.36 14.41
C PRO A 84 6.16 16.59 15.67
N ARG A 85 6.67 15.53 16.30
CA ARG A 85 7.61 15.63 17.43
C ARG A 85 8.99 16.06 16.96
N ALA A 86 9.52 15.43 15.92
CA ALA A 86 10.80 15.82 15.34
C ALA A 86 10.80 17.29 14.90
N ALA A 87 9.71 17.79 14.32
CA ALA A 87 9.58 19.17 13.86
C ALA A 87 9.61 20.24 14.98
N GLN A 88 9.47 19.85 16.25
CA GLN A 88 9.63 20.75 17.39
C GLN A 88 11.10 21.12 17.65
N VAL A 89 12.04 20.34 17.09
CA VAL A 89 13.47 20.63 17.10
C VAL A 89 13.81 21.47 15.86
N ALA A 90 14.34 22.66 16.08
CA ALA A 90 14.60 23.63 15.02
C ALA A 90 15.49 23.05 13.91
N GLU A 91 16.49 22.26 14.30
CA GLU A 91 17.44 21.58 13.43
C GLU A 91 16.79 20.52 12.52
N ALA A 92 15.65 19.93 12.95
CA ALA A 92 14.94 18.88 12.20
C ALA A 92 13.75 19.40 11.38
N SER A 93 13.28 20.63 11.58
CA SER A 93 12.07 21.12 10.92
C SER A 93 12.16 21.09 9.38
N LEU A 94 13.30 21.49 8.81
CA LEU A 94 13.52 21.43 7.35
C LEU A 94 13.69 19.99 6.85
N LEU A 95 14.31 19.11 7.65
CA LEU A 95 14.42 17.69 7.34
C LEU A 95 13.04 17.04 7.25
N VAL A 96 12.18 17.29 8.24
CA VAL A 96 10.80 16.76 8.27
C VAL A 96 10.00 17.23 7.06
N GLN A 97 10.10 18.51 6.68
CA GLN A 97 9.46 19.01 5.46
C GLN A 97 9.93 18.26 4.21
N GLY A 98 11.24 17.96 4.12
CA GLY A 98 11.81 17.15 3.05
C GLY A 98 11.31 15.71 3.05
N LEU A 99 11.20 15.07 4.22
CA LEU A 99 10.70 13.69 4.36
C LEU A 99 9.22 13.59 3.95
N VAL A 100 8.39 14.55 4.34
CA VAL A 100 6.98 14.61 3.91
C VAL A 100 6.88 14.87 2.40
N ALA A 101 7.77 15.69 1.84
CA ALA A 101 7.81 15.87 0.38
C ALA A 101 8.22 14.57 -0.34
N ASP A 102 9.19 13.82 0.19
CA ASP A 102 9.57 12.51 -0.34
C ASP A 102 8.38 11.53 -0.30
N HIS A 103 7.62 11.48 0.81
CA HIS A 103 6.43 10.63 0.93
C HIS A 103 5.38 10.92 -0.15
N ARG A 104 5.17 12.20 -0.53
CA ARG A 104 4.26 12.54 -1.64
C ARG A 104 4.74 11.99 -2.97
N VAL A 105 6.05 12.04 -3.24
CA VAL A 105 6.63 11.46 -4.46
C VAL A 105 6.55 9.93 -4.42
N ILE A 106 6.83 9.31 -3.28
CA ILE A 106 6.68 7.87 -3.05
C ILE A 106 5.23 7.44 -3.30
N ALA A 107 4.25 8.16 -2.77
CA ALA A 107 2.82 7.89 -3.01
C ALA A 107 2.47 7.98 -4.49
N GLY A 108 2.97 9.00 -5.20
CA GLY A 108 2.80 9.09 -6.65
C GLY A 108 3.44 7.93 -7.43
N LEU A 109 4.57 7.40 -6.97
CA LEU A 109 5.21 6.22 -7.56
C LEU A 109 4.44 4.94 -7.24
N VAL A 110 3.85 4.81 -6.06
CA VAL A 110 2.93 3.70 -5.73
C VAL A 110 1.71 3.71 -6.66
N ASP A 111 1.11 4.88 -6.87
CA ASP A 111 0.02 5.04 -7.84
C ASP A 111 0.46 4.65 -9.26
N ALA A 112 1.66 5.06 -9.68
CA ALA A 112 2.20 4.74 -11.00
C ALA A 112 2.47 3.23 -11.18
N VAL A 113 3.03 2.56 -10.18
CA VAL A 113 3.22 1.10 -10.15
C VAL A 113 1.88 0.37 -10.31
N ASN A 114 0.81 0.86 -9.67
CA ASN A 114 -0.52 0.26 -9.79
C ASN A 114 -1.19 0.55 -11.14
N ALA A 115 -0.90 1.69 -11.75
CA ALA A 115 -1.52 2.15 -12.99
C ALA A 115 -0.70 1.84 -14.26
N ALA A 116 0.47 1.23 -14.13
CA ALA A 116 1.37 0.96 -15.25
C ALA A 116 0.69 0.14 -16.35
N GLN A 117 0.83 0.58 -17.61
CA GLN A 117 0.13 -0.03 -18.76
C GLN A 117 0.97 -1.09 -19.47
N ASP A 118 2.28 -1.09 -19.24
CA ASP A 118 3.21 -2.07 -19.81
C ASP A 118 4.39 -2.38 -18.86
N ALA A 119 5.12 -3.44 -19.19
CA ALA A 119 6.23 -3.93 -18.38
C ALA A 119 7.40 -2.94 -18.30
N ALA A 120 7.63 -2.11 -19.32
CA ALA A 120 8.72 -1.15 -19.32
C ALA A 120 8.41 0.03 -18.39
N GLN A 121 7.18 0.54 -18.44
CA GLN A 121 6.68 1.55 -17.51
C GLN A 121 6.75 1.03 -16.07
N LEU A 122 6.20 -0.17 -15.82
CA LEU A 122 6.19 -0.78 -14.50
C LEU A 122 7.61 -0.96 -13.94
N ALA A 123 8.56 -1.45 -14.75
CA ALA A 123 9.95 -1.59 -14.33
C ALA A 123 10.59 -0.23 -13.98
N GLY A 124 10.29 0.81 -14.75
CA GLY A 124 10.77 2.18 -14.50
C GLY A 124 10.23 2.75 -13.19
N ASP A 125 8.92 2.66 -12.98
CA ASP A 125 8.24 3.19 -11.79
C ASP A 125 8.67 2.43 -10.52
N ALA A 126 8.75 1.10 -10.59
CA ALA A 126 9.25 0.27 -9.50
C ALA A 126 10.72 0.56 -9.15
N GLN A 127 11.57 0.79 -10.16
CA GLN A 127 12.95 1.16 -9.94
C GLN A 127 13.09 2.55 -9.30
N ALA A 128 12.29 3.51 -9.74
CA ALA A 128 12.26 4.85 -9.16
C ALA A 128 11.80 4.80 -7.68
N LEU A 129 10.77 4.01 -7.37
CA LEU A 129 10.31 3.76 -6.01
C LEU A 129 11.42 3.20 -5.12
N ARG A 130 12.11 2.15 -5.59
CA ARG A 130 13.24 1.53 -4.88
C ARG A 130 14.34 2.52 -4.52
N VAL A 131 14.79 3.31 -5.50
CA VAL A 131 15.88 4.27 -5.31
C VAL A 131 15.46 5.40 -4.38
N LEU A 132 14.27 5.98 -4.58
CA LEU A 132 13.79 7.08 -3.76
C LEU A 132 13.54 6.63 -2.32
N LEU A 133 12.89 5.47 -2.13
CA LEU A 133 12.62 4.94 -0.78
C LEU A 133 13.94 4.70 -0.03
N ARG A 134 14.96 4.13 -0.67
CA ARG A 134 16.28 3.98 -0.03
C ARG A 134 16.90 5.30 0.37
N ALA A 135 16.82 6.32 -0.48
CA ALA A 135 17.32 7.65 -0.17
C ALA A 135 16.54 8.29 0.99
N HIS A 136 15.23 8.09 1.04
CA HIS A 136 14.36 8.54 2.12
C HIS A 136 14.72 7.87 3.46
N LEU A 137 14.77 6.54 3.49
CA LEU A 137 15.09 5.76 4.70
C LEU A 137 16.50 6.09 5.23
N ALA A 138 17.47 6.34 4.33
CA ALA A 138 18.80 6.78 4.74
C ALA A 138 18.78 8.13 5.47
N LYS A 139 17.93 9.09 5.05
CA LYS A 139 17.76 10.38 5.76
C LYS A 139 17.20 10.15 7.16
N GLU A 140 16.21 9.26 7.29
CA GLU A 140 15.65 8.92 8.60
C GLU A 140 16.71 8.28 9.51
N ASP A 141 17.43 7.27 9.01
CA ASP A 141 18.41 6.53 9.81
C ASP A 141 19.61 7.38 10.24
N GLN A 142 20.09 8.25 9.34
CA GLN A 142 21.32 9.02 9.53
C GLN A 142 21.09 10.35 10.24
N LEU A 143 19.93 10.98 10.03
CA LEU A 143 19.68 12.35 10.50
C LEU A 143 18.56 12.40 11.54
N LEU A 144 17.47 11.64 11.34
CA LEU A 144 16.28 11.73 12.20
C LEU A 144 16.41 10.87 13.46
N ALA A 145 16.88 9.63 13.32
CA ALA A 145 16.82 8.62 14.38
C ALA A 145 17.57 9.04 15.66
N GLY A 146 18.81 9.52 15.52
CA GLY A 146 19.59 10.02 16.65
C GLY A 146 19.04 11.30 17.27
N LEU A 147 18.39 12.15 16.46
CA LEU A 147 17.74 13.37 16.95
C LEU A 147 16.47 13.07 17.74
N LEU A 148 15.69 12.08 17.33
CA LEU A 148 14.53 11.59 18.07
C LEU A 148 14.95 10.99 19.40
N GLU A 149 15.98 10.16 19.42
CA GLU A 149 16.47 9.50 20.64
C GLU A 149 16.88 10.50 21.74
N ALA A 150 17.36 11.68 21.35
CA ALA A 150 17.72 12.74 22.29
C ALA A 150 16.51 13.43 22.94
N GLN A 151 15.28 13.14 22.51
CA GLN A 151 14.05 13.74 23.05
C GLN A 151 13.42 12.87 24.14
N ASP A 152 12.83 13.52 25.14
CA ASP A 152 12.01 12.83 26.13
C ASP A 152 10.79 12.15 25.47
N GLY A 153 10.52 10.91 25.84
CA GLY A 153 9.38 10.16 25.33
C GLY A 153 9.57 9.58 23.92
N ALA A 154 10.81 9.54 23.41
CA ALA A 154 11.11 9.03 22.06
C ALA A 154 10.65 7.57 21.86
N ALA A 155 10.89 6.71 22.83
CA ALA A 155 10.51 5.30 22.77
C ALA A 155 8.99 5.13 22.70
N GLU A 156 8.25 5.90 23.50
CA GLU A 156 6.79 5.92 23.50
C GLU A 156 6.23 6.47 22.19
N ALA A 157 6.84 7.53 21.64
CA ALA A 157 6.45 8.10 20.36
C ALA A 157 6.67 7.10 19.20
N TYR A 158 7.80 6.40 19.20
CA TYR A 158 8.07 5.35 18.23
C TYR A 158 7.09 4.18 18.36
N ALA A 159 6.86 3.70 19.58
CA ALA A 159 5.89 2.63 19.83
C ALA A 159 4.47 3.03 19.40
N GLU A 160 4.08 4.30 19.60
CA GLU A 160 2.80 4.82 19.11
C GLU A 160 2.74 4.86 17.58
N THR A 161 3.83 5.25 16.93
CA THR A 161 3.96 5.25 15.47
C THR A 161 3.74 3.85 14.90
N ARG A 162 4.33 2.83 15.53
CA ARG A 162 4.13 1.41 15.17
C ARG A 162 2.67 1.00 15.28
N ARG A 163 2.02 1.30 16.41
CA ARG A 163 0.60 0.98 16.62
C ARG A 163 -0.30 1.67 15.61
N ALA A 164 0.00 2.92 15.27
CA ALA A 164 -0.75 3.66 14.25
C ALA A 164 -0.58 3.02 12.86
N ALA A 165 0.64 2.60 12.50
CA ALA A 165 0.88 1.90 11.24
C ALA A 165 0.12 0.56 11.16
N ASP A 166 0.16 -0.24 12.23
CA ASP A 166 -0.56 -1.51 12.31
C ASP A 166 -2.08 -1.31 12.22
N ALA A 167 -2.61 -0.27 12.88
CA ALA A 167 -4.03 0.06 12.84
C ALA A 167 -4.48 0.52 11.43
N LEU A 168 -3.67 1.34 10.76
CA LEU A 168 -3.93 1.77 9.37
C LEU A 168 -3.90 0.58 8.40
N ALA A 169 -2.94 -0.33 8.53
CA ALA A 169 -2.87 -1.54 7.73
C ALA A 169 -4.10 -2.43 7.91
N GLN A 170 -4.54 -2.63 9.17
CA GLN A 170 -5.77 -3.38 9.48
C GLN A 170 -7.02 -2.70 8.90
N GLN A 171 -7.10 -1.38 8.98
CA GLN A 171 -8.21 -0.61 8.40
C GLN A 171 -8.25 -0.78 6.88
N TYR A 172 -7.11 -0.69 6.19
CA TYR A 172 -7.06 -0.93 4.74
C TYR A 172 -7.47 -2.35 4.38
N ALA A 173 -7.01 -3.35 5.14
CA ALA A 173 -7.42 -4.74 4.92
C ALA A 173 -8.93 -4.94 5.08
N ALA A 174 -9.52 -4.32 6.10
CA ALA A 174 -10.97 -4.36 6.31
C ALA A 174 -11.74 -3.68 5.17
N ASN A 175 -11.26 -2.53 4.66
CA ASN A 175 -11.88 -1.84 3.54
C ASN A 175 -11.84 -2.69 2.26
N VAL A 176 -10.69 -3.28 1.94
CA VAL A 176 -10.55 -4.17 0.77
C VAL A 176 -11.47 -5.39 0.89
N ALA A 177 -11.58 -5.99 2.08
CA ALA A 177 -12.49 -7.12 2.31
C ALA A 177 -13.97 -6.71 2.10
N ALA A 178 -14.36 -5.53 2.58
CA ALA A 178 -15.71 -5.01 2.39
C ALA A 178 -16.02 -4.70 0.91
N ASP A 179 -15.07 -4.17 0.15
CA ASP A 179 -15.22 -3.91 -1.29
C ASP A 179 -15.39 -5.20 -2.09
N VAL A 180 -14.64 -6.25 -1.74
CA VAL A 180 -14.78 -7.59 -2.33
C VAL A 180 -16.16 -8.17 -2.01
N GLU A 181 -16.61 -8.10 -0.76
CA GLU A 181 -17.94 -8.57 -0.36
C GLU A 181 -19.06 -7.80 -1.09
N ALA A 182 -18.95 -6.48 -1.19
CA ALA A 182 -19.90 -5.64 -1.92
C ALA A 182 -19.93 -5.97 -3.43
N SER A 183 -18.77 -6.23 -4.04
CA SER A 183 -18.65 -6.65 -5.45
C SER A 183 -19.30 -8.02 -5.70
N HIS A 184 -19.25 -8.93 -4.73
CA HIS A 184 -19.94 -10.22 -4.79
C HIS A 184 -21.44 -10.14 -4.48
N ALA A 185 -21.87 -9.13 -3.70
CA ALA A 185 -23.27 -8.91 -3.34
C ALA A 185 -24.06 -8.15 -4.41
N GLN A 186 -23.41 -7.49 -5.37
CA GLN A 186 -24.10 -6.95 -6.54
C GLN A 186 -24.66 -8.12 -7.37
N PRO A 187 -26.00 -8.21 -7.53
CA PRO A 187 -26.57 -9.24 -8.38
C PRO A 187 -26.10 -8.95 -9.80
N THR A 188 -25.30 -9.86 -10.38
CA THR A 188 -25.07 -9.92 -11.82
C THR A 188 -26.44 -9.80 -12.48
N GLY A 189 -26.66 -8.71 -13.21
CA GLY A 189 -27.95 -8.37 -13.80
C GLY A 189 -28.55 -9.58 -14.47
N GLY A 190 -29.72 -9.98 -13.99
CA GLY A 190 -30.40 -11.20 -14.42
C GLY A 190 -30.55 -11.22 -15.94
N CYS A 191 -30.11 -12.32 -16.54
CA CYS A 191 -30.66 -12.71 -17.83
C CYS A 191 -32.17 -12.90 -17.61
N GLY A 192 -32.96 -11.99 -18.17
CA GLY A 192 -34.41 -12.07 -18.13
C GLY A 192 -34.86 -13.36 -18.82
N SER A 193 -35.19 -14.38 -18.03
CA SER A 193 -36.00 -15.51 -18.47
C SER A 193 -37.44 -15.03 -18.64
N GLY A 194 -37.69 -14.31 -19.74
CA GLY A 194 -39.01 -14.02 -20.26
C GLY A 194 -39.20 -14.79 -21.56
N GLY A 195 -39.99 -15.87 -21.51
CA GLY A 195 -40.30 -16.67 -22.69
C GLY A 195 -40.97 -15.86 -23.79
N GLY A 196 -40.59 -16.13 -25.03
CA GLY A 196 -41.20 -15.58 -26.23
C GLY A 196 -40.55 -16.15 -27.47
N CYS A 197 -41.02 -17.32 -27.91
CA CYS A 197 -40.74 -17.82 -29.24
C CYS A 197 -41.31 -16.84 -30.28
N GLY A 198 -40.49 -16.41 -31.24
CA GLY A 198 -40.98 -15.64 -32.37
C GLY A 198 -39.87 -14.97 -33.18
N GLY A 199 -39.61 -15.51 -34.37
CA GLY A 199 -39.15 -14.72 -35.52
C GLY A 199 -37.65 -14.74 -35.80
N CYS A 200 -37.31 -15.42 -36.88
CA CYS A 200 -36.06 -15.30 -37.62
C CYS A 200 -35.78 -13.84 -38.07
N GLY A 201 -34.50 -13.44 -38.02
CA GLY A 201 -34.02 -12.18 -38.57
C GLY A 201 -32.50 -12.06 -38.46
N SER A 202 -31.84 -12.27 -39.59
CA SER A 202 -30.40 -12.12 -39.83
C SER A 202 -29.90 -10.68 -39.68
N GLY A 203 -28.73 -10.48 -39.05
CA GLY A 203 -27.95 -9.25 -39.19
C GLY A 203 -26.93 -9.07 -38.07
N GLY A 204 -25.64 -9.03 -38.41
CA GLY A 204 -24.54 -8.82 -37.47
C GLY A 204 -24.45 -7.39 -36.94
N GLY A 205 -23.79 -7.24 -35.79
CA GLY A 205 -23.39 -5.95 -35.22
C GLY A 205 -23.04 -6.10 -33.73
N CYS A 206 -21.76 -6.26 -33.41
CA CYS A 206 -21.26 -5.93 -32.08
C CYS A 206 -21.04 -4.41 -32.07
N GLY A 207 -21.79 -3.68 -31.26
CA GLY A 207 -21.67 -2.23 -31.16
C GLY A 207 -22.62 -1.63 -30.15
N ALA A 208 -22.03 -0.92 -29.19
CA ALA A 208 -22.65 0.01 -28.24
C ALA A 208 -23.78 -0.54 -27.35
N ALA A 209 -23.46 -0.80 -26.08
CA ALA A 209 -24.45 -0.58 -25.03
C ALA A 209 -24.71 0.94 -25.01
N ASP A 210 -25.92 1.35 -25.37
CA ASP A 210 -26.36 2.73 -25.28
C ASP A 210 -26.28 3.19 -23.81
N ASP A 211 -25.26 4.00 -23.51
CA ASP A 211 -25.18 4.75 -22.26
C ASP A 211 -26.25 5.85 -22.31
N ALA A 212 -27.41 5.56 -21.73
CA ALA A 212 -28.58 6.44 -21.67
C ALA A 212 -28.38 7.68 -20.78
N ARG A 213 -27.19 7.86 -20.19
CA ARG A 213 -26.87 9.03 -19.37
C ARG A 213 -26.74 10.28 -20.23
N THR A 214 -27.32 11.36 -19.72
CA THR A 214 -27.21 12.70 -20.28
C THR A 214 -25.79 13.24 -20.13
N ASP A 215 -25.43 14.23 -20.95
CA ASP A 215 -24.11 14.85 -20.88
C ASP A 215 -23.89 15.62 -19.56
N GLU A 216 -24.98 16.06 -18.91
CA GLU A 216 -24.96 16.61 -17.55
C GLU A 216 -24.62 15.55 -16.50
N GLU A 217 -25.19 14.35 -16.59
CA GLU A 217 -24.84 13.23 -15.70
C GLU A 217 -23.39 12.79 -15.89
N ARG A 218 -22.89 12.77 -17.14
CA ARG A 218 -21.48 12.51 -17.43
C ARG A 218 -20.55 13.61 -16.92
N ALA A 219 -21.00 14.86 -16.87
CA ALA A 219 -20.23 15.98 -16.33
C ALA A 219 -20.18 15.95 -14.79
N ALA A 220 -21.28 15.58 -14.14
CA ALA A 220 -21.35 15.40 -12.69
C ALA A 220 -20.43 14.28 -12.19
N ASP A 221 -20.35 13.17 -12.92
CA ASP A 221 -19.46 12.03 -12.59
C ASP A 221 -17.98 12.43 -12.65
N ARG A 222 -17.59 13.19 -13.70
CA ARG A 222 -16.22 13.72 -13.82
C ARG A 222 -15.87 14.72 -12.72
N ALA A 223 -16.83 15.53 -12.28
CA ALA A 223 -16.64 16.46 -11.17
C ALA A 223 -16.53 15.71 -9.82
N ALA A 224 -17.31 14.65 -9.61
CA ALA A 224 -17.26 13.83 -8.39
C ALA A 224 -15.91 13.10 -8.22
N VAL A 225 -15.32 12.61 -9.32
CA VAL A 225 -13.97 12.02 -9.34
C VAL A 225 -12.87 13.05 -9.06
N THR A 226 -13.12 14.34 -9.34
CA THR A 226 -12.15 15.41 -9.07
C THR A 226 -12.22 15.92 -7.62
N VAL A 227 -13.40 15.84 -6.98
CA VAL A 227 -13.62 16.33 -5.60
C VAL A 227 -13.16 15.34 -4.52
N THR A 228 -12.99 14.05 -4.84
CA THR A 228 -12.40 13.05 -3.90
C THR A 228 -10.88 13.14 -3.79
N ARG A 229 -10.26 14.10 -4.48
CA ARG A 229 -8.82 14.35 -4.47
C ARG A 229 -8.54 15.79 -4.05
N VAL A 230 -9.01 16.21 -2.87
CA VAL A 230 -8.71 17.54 -2.34
C VAL A 230 -8.51 17.50 -0.82
N ASP A 231 -7.38 18.10 -0.42
CA ASP A 231 -6.91 18.55 0.90
C ASP A 231 -6.23 17.55 1.87
#